data_AF-A0AAV7G0V7-F1
#
_entry.id   AF-A0AAV7G0V7-F1
#
_cell.length_a   1.000
_cell.length_b   1.000
_cell.length_c   1.000
_cell.angle_alpha   90.00
_cell.angle_beta   90.00
_cell.angle_gamma   90.00
#
_symmetry.space_group_name_H-M   'P 1'
#
loop_
_entity.id
_entity.type
_entity.pdbx_description
1 polymer ?
#
loop_
_entity_poly.entity_id
_entity_poly.type
_entity_poly.pdbx_seq_one_letter_code
_entity_poly.pdbx_strand_id
1 'polypeptide(L)' 'MNLIPYEYVIYRQGNERLDKLLQLDALEPKRSMLVVSEFIGYSPSLSGAICVNPWNVDSVAEAMN' A
#
# COMPACT_ATOMS: atom_id res chain seq x y z
N MET A 1 7.08 -5.90 15.09
CA MET A 1 7.03 -5.45 13.68
C MET A 1 5.59 -5.51 13.22
N ASN A 2 5.08 -4.45 12.55
CA ASN A 2 3.70 -4.45 12.06
C ASN A 2 3.63 -5.22 10.73
N LEU A 3 2.84 -6.30 10.67
CA LEU A 3 2.74 -7.18 9.50
C LEU A 3 1.65 -6.75 8.51
N ILE A 4 0.70 -5.96 8.95
CA ILE A 4 -0.47 -5.56 8.15
C ILE A 4 -0.09 -4.89 6.82
N PRO A 5 0.90 -3.96 6.76
CA PRO A 5 1.32 -3.36 5.48
C PRO A 5 1.87 -4.39 4.48
N TYR A 6 2.56 -5.42 4.98
CA TYR A 6 3.12 -6.48 4.14
C TYR A 6 2.03 -7.38 3.59
N GLU A 7 1.08 -7.77 4.43
CA GLU A 7 -0.09 -8.53 4.01
C GLU A 7 -0.91 -7.77 2.95
N TYR A 8 -1.13 -6.47 3.15
CA TYR A 8 -1.81 -5.62 2.18
C TYR A 8 -1.13 -5.64 0.79
N VAL A 9 0.21 -5.49 0.75
CA VAL A 9 0.97 -5.54 -0.50
C VAL A 9 0.79 -6.88 -1.21
N ILE A 10 0.86 -7.99 -0.47
CA ILE A 10 0.67 -9.34 -1.02
C ILE A 10 -0.74 -9.51 -1.60
N TYR A 11 -1.77 -9.13 -0.84
CA TYR A 11 -3.15 -9.20 -1.32
C TYR A 11 -3.37 -8.32 -2.55
N ARG A 12 -2.71 -7.15 -2.62
CA ARG A 12 -2.86 -6.25 -3.76
C ARG A 12 -2.14 -6.74 -5.00
N GLN A 13 -0.96 -7.34 -4.86
CA GLN A 13 -0.21 -7.93 -5.98
C GLN A 13 -1.07 -8.96 -6.73
N GLY A 14 -1.97 -9.66 -6.02
CA GLY A 14 -2.98 -10.53 -6.62
C GLY A 14 -2.36 -11.76 -7.30
N ASN A 15 -3.14 -12.43 -8.13
CA ASN A 15 -2.72 -13.60 -8.89
C ASN A 15 -3.40 -13.56 -10.25
N GLU A 16 -2.68 -13.90 -11.31
CA GLU A 16 -3.20 -14.02 -12.68
C GLU A 16 -4.51 -14.81 -12.76
N ARG A 17 -4.66 -15.85 -11.93
CA ARG A 17 -5.91 -16.65 -11.88
C ARG A 17 -7.09 -15.85 -11.35
N LEU A 18 -6.87 -15.01 -10.34
CA LEU A 18 -7.91 -14.14 -9.77
C LEU A 18 -8.21 -12.99 -10.72
N ASP A 19 -7.20 -12.41 -11.34
CA ASP A 19 -7.36 -11.32 -12.30
C ASP A 19 -8.21 -11.79 -13.51
N LYS A 20 -7.96 -13.01 -14.03
CA LYS A 20 -8.79 -13.65 -15.06
C LYS A 20 -10.24 -13.90 -14.62
N LEU A 21 -10.45 -14.34 -13.38
CA LEU A 21 -11.78 -14.61 -12.84
C LEU A 21 -12.59 -13.32 -12.63
N LEU A 22 -11.92 -12.25 -12.20
CA LEU A 22 -12.51 -10.94 -11.96
C LEU A 22 -12.58 -10.08 -13.23
N GLN A 23 -12.14 -10.60 -14.38
CA GLN A 23 -12.04 -9.88 -15.65
C GLN A 23 -11.26 -8.56 -15.53
N LEU A 24 -10.27 -8.54 -14.64
CA LEU A 24 -9.34 -7.44 -14.45
C LEU A 24 -8.27 -7.53 -15.54
N ASP A 25 -8.10 -6.44 -16.30
CA ASP A 25 -7.01 -6.36 -17.27
C ASP A 25 -5.67 -6.39 -16.53
N ALA A 26 -4.86 -7.41 -16.83
CA ALA A 26 -3.52 -7.57 -16.23
C ALA A 26 -2.57 -6.41 -16.55
N LEU A 27 -2.93 -5.60 -17.57
CA LEU A 27 -2.18 -4.45 -18.05
C LEU A 27 -2.60 -3.13 -17.37
N GLU A 28 -3.75 -3.10 -16.68
CA GLU A 28 -4.21 -1.90 -16.00
C GLU A 28 -3.39 -1.67 -14.72
N PRO A 29 -2.74 -0.49 -14.56
CA PRO A 29 -1.96 -0.20 -13.38
C PRO A 29 -2.87 -0.19 -12.14
N LYS A 30 -2.49 -0.99 -11.15
CA LYS A 30 -3.19 -1.10 -9.87
C LYS A 30 -3.13 0.23 -9.11
N ARG A 31 -4.19 1.03 -9.17
CA ARG A 31 -4.34 2.29 -8.41
C ARG A 31 -4.67 1.99 -6.95
N SER A 32 -3.66 1.85 -6.11
CA SER A 32 -3.82 1.70 -4.67
C SER A 32 -2.72 2.45 -3.95
N MET A 33 -3.06 3.02 -2.81
CA MET A 33 -2.17 3.83 -2.02
C MET A 33 -2.02 3.18 -0.64
N LEU A 34 -0.78 3.15 -0.14
CA LEU A 34 -0.46 2.66 1.18
C LEU A 34 0.20 3.79 1.96
N VAL A 35 -0.48 4.27 3.00
CA VAL A 35 0.03 5.30 3.92
C VAL A 35 0.46 4.60 5.20
N VAL A 36 1.70 4.84 5.63
CA VAL A 36 2.31 4.22 6.80
C VAL A 36 2.93 5.26 7.71
N SER A 37 2.96 4.97 9.00
CA SER A 37 3.63 5.84 9.98
C SER A 37 5.14 5.73 9.86
N GLU A 38 5.87 6.84 9.93
CA GLU A 38 7.33 6.85 9.97
C GLU A 38 7.92 6.08 11.18
N PHE A 39 7.10 5.84 12.21
CA PHE A 39 7.50 5.11 13.40
C PHE A 39 7.33 3.59 13.28
N ILE A 40 6.78 3.08 12.16
CA ILE A 40 6.81 1.63 11.90
C ILE A 40 8.15 1.26 11.26
N GLY A 41 8.80 0.22 11.78
CA GLY A 41 10.05 -0.30 11.20
C GLY A 41 9.86 -0.65 9.72
N TYR A 42 10.50 0.12 8.85
CA TYR A 42 10.31 0.06 7.41
C TYR A 42 11.34 -0.87 6.75
N SER A 43 10.85 -1.89 6.04
CA SER A 43 11.67 -2.69 5.13
C SER A 43 11.70 -2.02 3.75
N PRO A 44 12.78 -2.16 2.96
CA PRO A 44 12.79 -1.78 1.53
C PRO A 44 11.59 -2.30 0.72
N SER A 45 10.95 -3.39 1.17
CA SER A 45 9.71 -3.92 0.59
C SER A 45 8.54 -2.93 0.59
N LEU A 46 8.56 -1.93 1.46
CA LEU A 46 7.55 -0.88 1.55
C LEU A 46 7.98 0.41 0.83
N SER A 47 9.10 0.41 0.08
CA SER A 47 9.73 1.59 -0.57
C SER A 47 8.77 2.55 -1.30
N GLY A 48 7.65 2.05 -1.82
CA GLY A 48 6.62 2.83 -2.51
C GLY A 48 5.46 3.34 -1.64
N ALA A 49 5.50 3.15 -0.32
CA ALA A 49 4.48 3.64 0.60
C ALA A 49 4.73 5.11 0.97
N ILE A 50 3.67 5.85 1.25
CA ILE A 50 3.76 7.22 1.75
C ILE A 50 4.00 7.15 3.26
N CYS A 51 5.19 7.57 3.68
CA CYS A 51 5.55 7.65 5.10
C CYS A 51 5.10 9.01 5.67
N VAL A 52 4.29 8.99 6.71
CA VAL A 52 3.79 10.19 7.38
C VAL A 52 4.10 10.18 8.88
N ASN A 53 4.28 11.36 9.45
CA ASN A 53 4.29 11.52 10.89
C ASN A 53 2.83 11.52 11.40
N PRO A 54 2.39 10.54 12.21
CA PRO A 54 1.02 10.46 12.70
C PRO A 54 0.62 11.64 13.62
N TRP A 55 1.59 12.38 14.17
CA TRP A 55 1.34 13.54 15.02
C TRP A 55 1.11 14.82 14.21
N ASN A 56 1.44 14.81 12.92
CA ASN A 56 1.16 15.91 12.01
C ASN A 56 -0.11 15.62 11.20
N VAL A 57 -1.24 16.14 11.69
CA VAL A 57 -2.56 15.92 11.08
C VAL A 57 -2.62 16.45 9.64
N ASP A 58 -1.95 17.57 9.35
CA ASP A 58 -1.94 18.16 8.01
C ASP A 58 -1.21 17.24 7.01
N SER A 59 -0.08 16.66 7.42
CA SER A 59 0.65 15.69 6.58
C SER A 59 -0.13 14.40 6.34
N VAL A 60 -0.88 13.93 7.34
CA VAL A 60 -1.74 12.76 7.17
C VAL A 60 -2.91 13.07 6.24
N ALA A 61 -3.52 14.25 6.37
CA ALA A 61 -4.61 14.69 5.50
C ALA A 61 -4.14 14.84 4.05
N GLU A 62 -2.96 15.43 3.80
CA GLU A 62 -2.36 15.54 2.48
C GLU A 62 -2.07 14.16 1.86
N ALA A 63 -1.55 13.22 2.65
CA ALA A 63 -1.30 11.86 2.18
C ALA A 63 -2.56 11.04 1.86
N MET A 64 -3.74 11.46 2.34
CA MET A 64 -5.02 10.79 2.06
C MET A 64 -5.81 11.40 0.90
N ASN A 65 -5.45 12.61 0.45
CA ASN A 65 -6.13 13.34 -0.63
C ASN A 65 -5.60 12.95 -2.02
#